data_AF-A0A2V8C1J2-F1
#
_entry.id   AF-A0A2V8C1J2-F1
#
_cell.length_a   1.000
_cell.length_b   1.000
_cell.length_c   1.000
_cell.angle_alpha   90.00
_cell.angle_beta   90.00
_cell.angle_gamma   90.00
#
_symmetry.space_group_name_H-M   'P 1'
#
loop_
_entity.id
_entity.type
_entity.pdbx_description
1 polymer ?
#
loop_
_entity_poly.entity_id
_entity_poly.type
_entity_poly.pdbx_seq_one_letter_code
_entity_poly.pdbx_strand_id
1 'polypeptide(L)'
;MIYASDIAAAARHGSWTIASDPASPNGTKLVTPDNGVANTSSALAAPTDYVDVTFNASAGTPYTLWLRLQALGSSKLNDSLWVQFSDASTNGAPVYPLNSASALLVNLATDSTAGSLSGWGWQNTAYWLQQPVTVTFSTAGSHTMRIQVREDGVQLDQIVLSPSQYLTTAPGTVSNDRTIVPKQ
;
A
#
# COMPACT_ATOMS: atom_id res chain seq x y z
N MET A 1 -9.98 1.55 -7.63
CA MET A 1 -9.27 2.57 -6.82
C MET A 1 -10.03 2.74 -5.52
N ILE A 2 -9.31 2.86 -4.39
CA ILE A 2 -9.84 3.08 -3.05
C ILE A 2 -9.13 4.30 -2.44
N TYR A 3 -9.88 5.23 -1.86
CA TYR A 3 -9.32 6.35 -1.09
C TYR A 3 -9.24 6.00 0.40
N ALA A 4 -8.36 6.69 1.15
CA ALA A 4 -8.32 6.58 2.61
C ALA A 4 -9.68 6.85 3.28
N SER A 5 -10.49 7.76 2.70
CA SER A 5 -11.85 8.08 3.19
C SER A 5 -12.87 6.94 3.01
N ASP A 6 -12.57 5.94 2.17
CA ASP A 6 -13.45 4.79 1.96
C ASP A 6 -13.22 3.69 3.01
N ILE A 7 -12.15 3.78 3.79
CA ILE A 7 -11.74 2.74 4.74
C ILE A 7 -12.47 2.96 6.07
N ALA A 8 -13.42 2.07 6.35
CA ALA A 8 -14.26 2.13 7.54
C ALA A 8 -13.45 2.08 8.85
N ALA A 9 -14.01 2.60 9.95
CA ALA A 9 -13.38 2.52 11.27
C ALA A 9 -13.10 1.08 11.72
N ALA A 10 -14.04 0.17 11.46
CA ALA A 10 -13.91 -1.24 11.83
C ALA A 10 -12.82 -2.00 11.06
N ALA A 11 -12.32 -1.42 9.96
CA ALA A 11 -11.27 -1.99 9.13
C ALA A 11 -9.86 -1.49 9.50
N ARG A 12 -9.77 -0.53 10.43
CA ARG A 12 -8.51 0.05 10.92
C ARG A 12 -8.21 -0.53 12.30
N HIS A 13 -7.07 -1.17 12.44
CA HIS A 13 -6.66 -1.86 13.65
C HIS A 13 -5.37 -1.25 14.21
N GLY A 14 -5.24 -1.30 15.54
CA GLY A 14 -4.09 -0.75 16.25
C GLY A 14 -4.01 0.78 16.10
N SER A 15 -2.85 1.25 15.67
CA SER A 15 -2.46 2.66 15.61
C SER A 15 -2.92 3.42 14.35
N TRP A 16 -3.56 2.73 13.40
CA TRP A 16 -4.07 3.36 12.17
C TRP A 16 -5.23 4.32 12.45
N THR A 17 -5.03 5.58 12.11
CA THR A 17 -6.05 6.64 12.25
C THR A 17 -6.19 7.44 10.96
N ILE A 18 -7.14 8.38 10.95
CA ILE A 18 -7.38 9.29 9.83
C ILE A 18 -6.89 10.69 10.23
N ALA A 19 -6.25 11.38 9.29
CA ALA A 19 -5.88 12.79 9.42
C ALA A 19 -6.33 13.59 8.19
N SER A 20 -6.46 14.90 8.35
CA SER A 20 -6.77 15.82 7.25
C SER A 20 -5.52 16.15 6.43
N ASP A 21 -5.65 16.15 5.11
CA ASP A 21 -4.61 16.61 4.17
C ASP A 21 -5.26 17.15 2.89
N PRO A 22 -5.13 18.44 2.56
CA PRO A 22 -5.77 19.04 1.38
C PRO A 22 -5.22 18.51 0.04
N ALA A 23 -4.06 17.85 0.04
CA ALA A 23 -3.48 17.21 -1.15
C ALA A 23 -3.97 15.77 -1.35
N SER A 24 -4.77 15.26 -0.42
CA SER A 24 -5.36 13.93 -0.50
C SER A 24 -6.80 13.97 -1.02
N PRO A 25 -7.28 12.90 -1.67
CA PRO A 25 -8.66 12.81 -2.10
C PRO A 25 -9.61 12.97 -0.90
N ASN A 26 -10.65 13.79 -1.06
CA ASN A 26 -11.59 14.16 0.00
C ASN A 26 -10.92 14.73 1.26
N GLY A 27 -9.74 15.33 1.12
CA GLY A 27 -9.02 15.95 2.23
C GLY A 27 -8.53 14.96 3.30
N THR A 28 -8.43 13.66 2.99
CA THR A 28 -8.33 12.58 3.99
C THR A 28 -7.17 11.64 3.68
N LYS A 29 -6.36 11.31 4.70
CA LYS A 29 -5.31 10.28 4.64
C LYS A 29 -5.35 9.35 5.84
N LEU A 30 -4.82 8.14 5.67
CA LEU A 30 -4.47 7.24 6.76
C LEU A 30 -3.07 7.57 7.29
N VAL A 31 -2.91 7.51 8.60
CA VAL A 31 -1.65 7.77 9.28
C VAL A 31 -1.42 6.79 10.43
N THR A 32 -0.16 6.61 10.78
CA THR A 32 0.31 6.01 12.03
C THR A 32 1.15 7.05 12.79
N PRO A 33 1.26 6.98 14.13
CA PRO A 33 2.21 7.79 14.88
C PRO A 33 3.65 7.41 14.51
N ASP A 34 4.62 8.26 14.85
CA ASP A 34 6.05 7.95 14.74
C ASP A 34 6.59 7.68 16.16
N ASN A 35 6.41 6.44 16.60
CA ASN A 35 6.86 5.93 17.90
C ASN A 35 8.10 5.04 17.76
N GLY A 36 8.65 4.88 16.55
CA GLY A 36 9.81 4.05 16.26
C GLY A 36 9.50 2.56 16.12
N VAL A 37 8.27 2.19 15.76
CA VAL A 37 7.89 0.81 15.46
C VAL A 37 8.50 0.39 14.14
N ALA A 38 9.21 -0.74 14.13
CA ALA A 38 9.91 -1.24 12.94
C ALA A 38 9.88 -2.78 12.86
N ASN A 39 9.10 -3.32 11.92
CA ASN A 39 9.00 -4.73 11.56
C ASN A 39 9.71 -5.00 10.23
N THR A 40 11.01 -4.69 10.15
CA THR A 40 11.73 -4.57 8.87
C THR A 40 12.12 -5.90 8.23
N SER A 41 12.14 -6.99 8.99
CA SER A 41 12.55 -8.33 8.50
C SER A 41 11.46 -9.02 7.69
N SER A 42 10.20 -8.92 8.11
CA SER A 42 9.06 -9.57 7.46
C SER A 42 7.74 -9.01 7.98
N ALA A 43 6.66 -9.24 7.25
CA ALA A 43 5.31 -9.05 7.79
C ALA A 43 5.05 -9.99 8.97
N LEU A 44 4.03 -9.66 9.76
CA LEU A 44 3.60 -10.50 10.88
C LEU A 44 2.42 -11.37 10.47
N ALA A 45 2.39 -12.62 10.96
CA ALA A 45 1.25 -13.51 10.76
C ALA A 45 0.01 -13.07 11.56
N ALA A 46 0.20 -12.34 12.65
CA ALA A 46 -0.87 -11.77 13.47
C ALA A 46 -0.49 -10.33 13.87
N PRO A 47 -0.56 -9.36 12.93
CA PRO A 47 -0.19 -7.97 13.21
C PRO A 47 -1.20 -7.32 14.16
N THR A 48 -0.72 -6.40 15.00
CA THR A 48 -1.60 -5.51 15.79
C THR A 48 -2.01 -4.29 14.98
N ASP A 49 -1.07 -3.71 14.22
CA ASP A 49 -1.25 -2.47 13.44
C ASP A 49 -1.44 -2.78 11.96
N TYR A 50 -2.69 -2.81 11.50
CA TYR A 50 -3.01 -3.08 10.11
C TYR A 50 -4.34 -2.46 9.68
N VAL A 51 -4.55 -2.41 8.37
CA VAL A 51 -5.83 -2.07 7.74
C VAL A 51 -6.22 -3.19 6.80
N ASP A 52 -7.47 -3.66 6.88
CA ASP A 52 -8.06 -4.58 5.92
C ASP A 52 -8.90 -3.80 4.89
N VAL A 53 -8.62 -3.99 3.61
CA VAL A 53 -9.26 -3.29 2.50
C VAL A 53 -9.94 -4.31 1.60
N THR A 54 -11.26 -4.21 1.49
CA THR A 54 -12.05 -5.02 0.57
C THR A 54 -12.06 -4.38 -0.82
N PHE A 55 -11.88 -5.19 -1.86
CA PHE A 55 -11.95 -4.74 -3.25
C PHE A 55 -12.54 -5.83 -4.15
N ASN A 56 -13.11 -5.43 -5.28
CA ASN A 56 -13.57 -6.38 -6.30
C ASN A 56 -12.51 -6.58 -7.38
N ALA A 57 -12.32 -7.81 -7.82
CA ALA A 57 -11.48 -8.16 -8.97
C ALA A 57 -12.22 -9.09 -9.93
N SER A 58 -11.82 -9.06 -11.21
CA SER A 58 -12.24 -10.03 -12.21
C SER A 58 -11.34 -11.26 -12.15
N ALA A 59 -11.93 -12.46 -12.23
CA ALA A 59 -11.19 -13.71 -12.25
C ALA A 59 -10.14 -13.73 -13.36
N GLY A 60 -8.93 -14.21 -13.03
CA GLY A 60 -7.81 -14.37 -13.97
C GLY A 60 -7.24 -13.07 -14.54
N THR A 61 -7.75 -11.91 -14.15
CA THR A 61 -7.28 -10.61 -14.67
C THR A 61 -6.04 -10.16 -13.90
N PRO A 62 -4.94 -9.78 -14.59
CA PRO A 62 -3.76 -9.22 -13.93
C PRO A 62 -4.06 -7.83 -13.37
N TYR A 63 -3.64 -7.57 -12.13
CA TYR A 63 -3.71 -6.26 -11.48
C TYR A 63 -2.35 -5.90 -10.91
N THR A 64 -1.85 -4.71 -11.22
CA THR A 64 -0.71 -4.11 -10.51
C THR A 64 -1.23 -3.23 -9.38
N LEU A 65 -0.72 -3.46 -8.17
CA LEU A 65 -0.96 -2.57 -7.04
C LEU A 65 -0.10 -1.31 -7.17
N TRP A 66 -0.65 -0.16 -6.83
CA TRP A 66 0.08 1.07 -6.53
C TRP A 66 -0.48 1.71 -5.27
N LEU A 67 0.42 2.18 -4.41
CA LEU A 67 0.09 2.94 -3.22
C LEU A 67 0.66 4.36 -3.37
N ARG A 68 -0.13 5.37 -3.00
CA ARG A 68 0.38 6.73 -2.87
C ARG A 68 0.71 7.00 -1.40
N LEU A 69 2.00 7.13 -1.12
CA LEU A 69 2.55 7.20 0.21
C LEU A 69 3.16 8.56 0.50
N GLN A 70 3.23 8.90 1.78
CA GLN A 70 4.04 10.00 2.30
C GLN A 70 4.73 9.53 3.58
N ALA A 71 6.02 9.82 3.70
CA ALA A 71 6.78 9.56 4.92
C ALA A 71 6.71 10.76 5.85
N LEU A 72 6.27 10.56 7.11
CA LEU A 72 6.28 11.65 8.09
C LEU A 72 7.71 12.19 8.25
N GLY A 73 7.86 13.51 8.17
CA GLY A 73 9.15 14.19 8.29
C GLY A 73 10.13 13.91 7.14
N SER A 74 9.68 13.35 6.01
CA SER A 74 10.57 12.88 4.94
C SER A 74 11.63 11.88 5.44
N SER A 75 11.29 11.10 6.47
CA SER A 75 12.20 10.14 7.10
C SER A 75 12.13 8.78 6.41
N LYS A 76 13.30 8.19 6.11
CA LYS A 76 13.41 6.81 5.63
C LYS A 76 13.04 5.75 6.66
N LEU A 77 12.78 6.17 7.89
CA LEU A 77 12.27 5.28 8.94
C LEU A 77 10.74 5.26 8.95
N ASN A 78 10.08 6.00 8.04
CA ASN A 78 8.64 6.22 8.07
C ASN A 78 8.00 6.01 6.69
N ASP A 79 8.63 5.25 5.79
CA ASP A 79 8.32 5.30 4.35
C ASP A 79 7.86 3.96 3.76
N SER A 80 7.61 2.96 4.60
CA SER A 80 7.42 1.58 4.13
C SER A 80 6.29 0.81 4.82
N LEU A 81 5.69 -0.11 4.06
CA LEU A 81 4.53 -0.92 4.43
C LEU A 81 4.66 -2.35 3.92
N TRP A 82 3.97 -3.28 4.58
CA TRP A 82 3.75 -4.64 4.09
C TRP A 82 2.35 -4.80 3.53
N VAL A 83 2.21 -5.48 2.40
CA VAL A 83 0.91 -5.77 1.79
C VAL A 83 0.71 -7.28 1.62
N GLN A 84 -0.45 -7.77 2.05
CA GLN A 84 -0.89 -9.16 1.90
C GLN A 84 -2.27 -9.24 1.24
N PHE A 85 -2.60 -10.40 0.69
CA PHE A 85 -3.87 -10.66 0.00
C PHE A 85 -4.50 -11.96 0.48
N SER A 86 -5.83 -12.04 0.43
CA SER A 86 -6.59 -13.23 0.77
C SER A 86 -6.22 -14.44 -0.09
N ASP A 87 -6.00 -14.21 -1.38
CA ASP A 87 -5.96 -15.27 -2.40
C ASP A 87 -5.25 -14.84 -3.69
N ALA A 88 -4.33 -13.87 -3.61
CA ALA A 88 -3.55 -13.44 -4.77
C ALA A 88 -2.58 -14.54 -5.24
N SER A 89 -2.37 -14.59 -6.55
CA SER A 89 -1.42 -15.51 -7.17
C SER A 89 -0.60 -14.85 -8.27
N THR A 90 0.55 -15.43 -8.57
CA THR A 90 1.37 -15.11 -9.76
C THR A 90 1.73 -16.42 -10.43
N ASN A 91 1.42 -16.55 -11.72
CA ASN A 91 1.65 -17.79 -12.50
C ASN A 91 1.04 -19.04 -11.82
N GLY A 92 -0.11 -18.88 -11.15
CA GLY A 92 -0.81 -19.95 -10.43
C GLY A 92 -0.25 -20.30 -9.04
N ALA A 93 0.88 -19.71 -8.63
CA ALA A 93 1.42 -19.86 -7.28
C ALA A 93 0.86 -18.78 -6.35
N PRO A 94 0.38 -19.12 -5.13
CA PRO A 94 -0.04 -18.12 -4.15
C PRO A 94 1.10 -17.17 -3.78
N VAL A 95 0.80 -15.88 -3.67
CA VAL A 95 1.77 -14.85 -3.26
C VAL A 95 1.18 -13.96 -2.17
N TYR A 96 2.04 -13.60 -1.21
CA TYR A 96 1.71 -12.67 -0.12
C TYR A 96 0.44 -13.02 0.67
N PRO A 97 0.23 -14.29 1.08
CA PRO A 97 -1.00 -14.69 1.73
C PRO A 97 -1.19 -13.98 3.09
N LEU A 98 -2.45 -13.65 3.41
CA LEU A 98 -2.85 -13.20 4.74
C LEU A 98 -2.33 -14.16 5.83
N ASN A 99 -2.13 -13.61 7.02
CA ASN A 99 -1.74 -14.34 8.22
C ASN A 99 -0.43 -15.14 8.07
N SER A 100 0.50 -14.61 7.28
CA SER A 100 1.82 -15.19 7.06
C SER A 100 2.93 -14.17 7.29
N ALA A 101 4.20 -14.61 7.22
CA ALA A 101 5.35 -13.72 7.17
C ALA A 101 5.67 -13.21 5.76
N SER A 102 4.98 -13.72 4.72
CA SER A 102 5.18 -13.31 3.33
C SER A 102 4.28 -12.12 3.00
N ALA A 103 4.85 -11.09 2.39
CA ALA A 103 4.15 -9.88 1.98
C ALA A 103 4.90 -9.20 0.84
N LEU A 104 4.17 -8.41 0.05
CA LEU A 104 4.75 -7.44 -0.86
C LEU A 104 5.29 -6.28 -0.01
N LEU A 105 6.56 -5.95 -0.19
CA LEU A 105 7.14 -4.74 0.40
C LEU A 105 6.87 -3.54 -0.51
N VAL A 106 6.27 -2.49 0.03
CA VAL A 106 6.21 -1.19 -0.64
C VAL A 106 7.03 -0.19 0.17
N ASN A 107 8.05 0.39 -0.46
CA ASN A 107 8.97 1.36 0.13
C ASN A 107 9.02 2.61 -0.74
N LEU A 108 8.72 3.78 -0.21
CA LEU A 108 8.61 5.02 -1.00
C LEU A 108 9.97 5.53 -1.50
N ALA A 109 11.04 5.44 -0.70
CA ALA A 109 12.37 5.85 -1.13
C ALA A 109 12.85 5.04 -2.35
N THR A 110 13.53 5.70 -3.27
CA THR A 110 14.05 5.09 -4.50
C THR A 110 15.49 4.59 -4.38
N ASP A 111 16.17 4.94 -3.29
CA ASP A 111 17.54 4.51 -2.99
C ASP A 111 17.82 4.61 -1.49
N SER A 112 19.02 4.18 -1.07
CA SER A 112 19.43 4.16 0.33
C SER A 112 19.67 5.53 0.96
N THR A 113 19.81 6.57 0.15
CA THR A 113 19.97 7.96 0.62
C THR A 113 18.63 8.59 0.95
N ALA A 114 17.55 8.05 0.38
CA ALA A 114 16.18 8.52 0.55
C ALA A 114 15.96 9.99 0.14
N GLY A 115 16.79 10.50 -0.78
CA GLY A 115 16.66 11.86 -1.32
C GLY A 115 15.35 12.09 -2.10
N SER A 116 14.65 11.02 -2.50
CA SER A 116 13.34 11.09 -3.15
C SER A 116 12.18 11.38 -2.18
N LEU A 117 12.37 11.27 -0.86
CA LEU A 117 11.28 11.44 0.10
C LEU A 117 10.88 12.91 0.22
N SER A 118 9.82 13.29 -0.50
CA SER A 118 9.29 14.64 -0.49
C SER A 118 7.81 14.62 -0.87
N GLY A 119 6.94 15.02 0.05
CA GLY A 119 5.50 15.01 -0.19
C GLY A 119 4.93 13.61 -0.46
N TRP A 120 3.86 13.57 -1.26
CA TRP A 120 3.25 12.33 -1.74
C TRP A 120 4.05 11.72 -2.90
N GLY A 121 4.01 10.40 -3.01
CA GLY A 121 4.58 9.69 -4.16
C GLY A 121 4.00 8.30 -4.37
N TRP A 122 4.00 7.84 -5.61
CA TRP A 122 3.49 6.52 -5.99
C TRP A 122 4.58 5.45 -5.97
N GLN A 123 4.30 4.33 -5.31
CA GLN A 123 5.19 3.16 -5.28
C GLN A 123 4.41 1.84 -5.22
N ASN A 124 5.08 0.76 -5.61
CA ASN A 124 4.53 -0.60 -5.58
C ASN A 124 5.55 -1.68 -5.21
N THR A 125 6.80 -1.29 -4.94
CA THR A 125 7.89 -2.22 -4.62
C THR A 125 8.90 -1.55 -3.67
N ALA A 126 10.04 -2.18 -3.45
CA ALA A 126 11.20 -1.59 -2.82
C ALA A 126 12.40 -1.61 -3.77
N TYR A 127 13.22 -0.55 -3.75
CA TYR A 127 14.30 -0.35 -4.72
C TYR A 127 15.36 -1.46 -4.74
N TRP A 128 15.48 -2.25 -3.67
CA TRP A 128 16.44 -3.34 -3.54
C TRP A 128 15.85 -4.74 -3.78
N LEU A 129 14.56 -4.84 -4.07
CA LEU A 129 13.87 -6.12 -4.27
C LEU A 129 13.34 -6.28 -5.68
N GLN A 130 13.44 -7.51 -6.19
CA GLN A 130 12.62 -7.98 -7.29
C GLN A 130 11.52 -8.86 -6.71
N GLN A 131 10.27 -8.44 -6.87
CA GLN A 131 9.10 -9.13 -6.32
C GLN A 131 7.92 -8.99 -7.29
N PRO A 132 7.04 -10.00 -7.39
CA PRO A 132 5.81 -9.86 -8.17
C PRO A 132 4.95 -8.68 -7.68
N VAL A 133 4.77 -7.66 -8.50
CA VAL A 133 3.87 -6.52 -8.21
C VAL A 133 2.53 -6.62 -8.94
N THR A 134 2.47 -7.49 -9.94
CA THR A 134 1.25 -7.83 -10.69
C THR A 134 0.75 -9.20 -10.25
N VAL A 135 -0.49 -9.25 -9.79
CA VAL A 135 -1.13 -10.46 -9.26
C VAL A 135 -2.45 -10.73 -9.96
N THR A 136 -2.92 -11.97 -9.88
CA THR A 136 -4.25 -12.39 -10.34
C THR A 136 -5.04 -13.02 -9.19
N PHE A 137 -6.36 -13.03 -9.35
CA PHE A 137 -7.30 -13.67 -8.43
C PHE A 137 -8.05 -14.77 -9.19
N SER A 138 -8.22 -15.95 -8.56
CA SER A 138 -8.81 -17.12 -9.24
C SER A 138 -10.32 -17.00 -9.43
N THR A 139 -10.99 -16.27 -8.54
CA THR A 139 -12.43 -16.02 -8.57
C THR A 139 -12.70 -14.54 -8.84
N ALA A 140 -13.90 -14.25 -9.34
CA ALA A 140 -14.36 -12.88 -9.49
C ALA A 140 -15.14 -12.46 -8.24
N GLY A 141 -15.12 -11.17 -7.94
CA GLY A 141 -15.85 -10.59 -6.82
C GLY A 141 -14.91 -10.10 -5.73
N SER A 142 -15.35 -10.23 -4.49
CA SER A 142 -14.75 -9.56 -3.34
C SER A 142 -13.54 -10.31 -2.79
N HIS A 143 -12.41 -9.59 -2.69
CA HIS A 143 -11.15 -10.05 -2.08
C HIS A 143 -10.75 -9.09 -0.96
N THR A 144 -9.76 -9.50 -0.15
CA THR A 144 -9.21 -8.68 0.93
C THR A 144 -7.73 -8.47 0.74
N MET A 145 -7.30 -7.22 0.89
CA MET A 145 -5.90 -6.83 1.02
C MET A 145 -5.65 -6.34 2.45
N ARG A 146 -4.58 -6.80 3.09
CA ARG A 146 -4.13 -6.30 4.38
C ARG A 146 -2.88 -5.46 4.21
N ILE A 147 -2.88 -4.25 4.77
CA ILE A 147 -1.73 -3.37 4.83
C ILE A 147 -1.24 -3.31 6.28
N GLN A 148 0.00 -3.72 6.53
CA GLN A 148 0.62 -3.67 7.86
C GLN A 148 1.71 -2.60 7.89
N VAL A 149 1.96 -2.07 9.09
CA VAL A 149 3.11 -1.22 9.36
C VAL A 149 4.39 -2.04 9.19
N ARG A 150 5.26 -1.64 8.25
CA ARG A 150 6.67 -2.04 8.29
C ARG A 150 7.43 -1.09 9.18
N GLU A 151 7.32 0.20 8.95
CA GLU A 151 7.77 1.24 9.88
C GLU A 151 6.66 2.27 10.07
N ASP A 152 6.47 2.74 11.31
CA ASP A 152 5.41 3.70 11.63
C ASP A 152 5.76 5.12 11.18
N GLY A 153 4.82 6.06 11.27
CA GLY A 153 4.93 7.37 10.62
C GLY A 153 4.66 7.37 9.12
N VAL A 154 4.46 6.20 8.50
CA VAL A 154 4.01 6.08 7.11
C VAL A 154 2.55 6.51 6.96
N GLN A 155 2.25 7.16 5.83
CA GLN A 155 0.95 7.72 5.50
C GLN A 155 0.51 7.23 4.12
N LEU A 156 -0.80 7.03 3.94
CA LEU A 156 -1.41 6.46 2.73
C LEU A 156 -2.71 7.20 2.42
N ASP A 157 -2.93 7.61 1.18
CA ASP A 157 -4.20 8.25 0.79
C ASP A 157 -4.94 7.58 -0.38
N GLN A 158 -4.23 6.84 -1.23
CA GLN A 158 -4.79 6.18 -2.40
C GLN A 158 -4.21 4.78 -2.60
N ILE A 159 -5.10 3.85 -2.92
CA ILE A 159 -4.81 2.47 -3.30
C ILE A 159 -5.36 2.24 -4.70
N VAL A 160 -4.52 1.80 -5.62
CA VAL A 160 -4.90 1.48 -7.00
C VAL A 160 -4.52 0.03 -7.30
N LEU A 161 -5.51 -0.83 -7.49
CA LEU A 161 -5.35 -2.08 -8.23
C LEU A 161 -5.80 -1.81 -9.66
N SER A 162 -4.86 -1.84 -10.61
CA SER A 162 -5.13 -1.48 -12.01
C SER A 162 -4.87 -2.64 -12.96
N PRO A 163 -5.87 -3.04 -13.77
CA PRO A 163 -5.70 -4.07 -14.79
C PRO A 163 -5.26 -3.52 -16.17
N SER A 164 -5.19 -2.20 -16.35
CA SER A 164 -4.95 -1.59 -17.65
C SER A 164 -4.06 -0.34 -17.57
N GLN A 165 -4.65 0.84 -17.33
CA GLN A 165 -3.97 2.13 -17.43
C GLN A 165 -2.68 2.22 -16.60
N TYR A 166 -2.70 1.68 -15.39
CA TYR A 166 -1.55 1.64 -14.48
C TYR A 166 -0.99 0.22 -14.31
N LEU A 167 -1.15 -0.64 -15.31
CA LEU A 167 -0.61 -2.00 -15.24
C LEU A 167 0.93 -1.99 -15.21
N THR A 168 1.56 -1.11 -15.99
CA THR A 168 3.03 -1.04 -16.14
C THR A 168 3.63 0.33 -15.83
N THR A 169 2.81 1.32 -15.48
CA THR A 169 3.25 2.69 -15.19
C THR A 169 2.51 3.22 -13.97
N ALA A 170 3.23 3.91 -13.09
CA ALA A 170 2.65 4.52 -11.91
C ALA A 170 1.61 5.59 -12.29
N PRO A 171 0.59 5.83 -11.45
CA PRO A 171 -0.36 6.91 -11.72
C PRO A 171 0.27 8.30 -11.77
N GLY A 172 1.30 8.53 -10.95
CA GLY A 172 1.98 9.81 -10.84
C GLY A 172 3.44 9.65 -10.43
N THR A 173 4.06 10.75 -9.99
CA THR A 173 5.48 10.78 -9.64
C THR A 173 5.75 10.13 -8.28
N VAL A 174 7.01 9.78 -8.01
CA VAL A 174 7.46 9.20 -6.71
C VAL A 174 7.74 10.25 -5.63
N SER A 175 7.71 11.53 -6.01
CA SER A 175 7.97 12.67 -5.12
C SER A 175 7.10 13.85 -5.55
N ASN A 176 6.69 14.67 -4.59
CA ASN A 176 5.88 15.88 -4.76
C ASN A 176 4.65 15.66 -5.64
N ASP A 177 4.13 14.44 -5.67
CA ASP A 177 3.01 14.07 -6.52
C ASP A 177 1.75 14.83 -6.12
N ARG A 178 0.90 15.12 -7.11
CA ARG A 178 -0.41 15.75 -6.95
C ARG A 178 -1.52 14.96 -7.64
N THR A 179 -1.20 13.76 -8.13
CA THR A 179 -2.12 12.96 -8.93
C THR A 179 -3.19 12.34 -8.04
N ILE A 180 -4.45 12.71 -8.29
CA ILE A 180 -5.61 12.04 -7.73
C ILE A 180 -6.21 11.16 -8.84
N VAL A 181 -6.16 9.85 -8.65
CA VAL A 181 -6.80 8.91 -9.57
C VAL A 181 -8.29 8.92 -9.24
N PRO A 182 -9.21 9.21 -10.18
CA PRO A 182 -10.65 9.25 -9.91
C PRO A 182 -11.26 7.86 -9.72
N LYS A 183 -12.43 7.80 -9.05
CA LYS A 183 -13.24 6.57 -9.01
C LYS A 183 -13.77 6.29 -10.42
N GLN A 184 -13.73 5.01 -10.81
CA GLN A 184 -14.42 4.51 -11.99
C GLN A 184 -15.82 4.06 -11.59
#